data_AF-A0A024EBW8-F1
#
_entry.id   AF-A0A024EBW8-F1
#
_cell.length_a   1.000
_cell.length_b   1.000
_cell.length_c   1.000
_cell.angle_alpha   90.00
_cell.angle_beta   90.00
_cell.angle_gamma   90.00
#
_symmetry.space_group_name_H-M   'P 1'
#
loop_
_entity.id
_entity.type
_entity.pdbx_description
1 polymer ?
#
loop_
_entity_poly.entity_id
_entity_poly.type
_entity_poly.pdbx_seq_one_letter_code
_entity_poly.pdbx_strand_id
1 'polypeptide(L)' 'MKGFTLLAFDIPAGQAAAYYPEVNPLVPLESTGDGSHTPTSKFVAIRLEMASETGLILAKSA' A
#
# COMPACT_ATOMS: atom_id res chain seq x y z
N MET A 1 8.77 3.13 9.73
CA MET A 1 9.73 2.75 8.68
C MET A 1 10.47 4.00 8.24
N LYS A 2 11.80 3.98 8.13
CA LYS A 2 12.60 5.14 7.66
C LYS A 2 13.29 4.75 6.36
N GLY A 3 13.42 5.68 5.42
CA GLY A 3 14.09 5.45 4.14
C GLY A 3 13.29 4.60 3.14
N PHE A 4 11.96 4.51 3.28
CA PHE A 4 11.12 3.91 2.23
C PHE A 4 10.96 4.90 1.09
N THR A 5 11.54 4.60 -0.07
CA THR A 5 11.65 5.52 -1.19
C THR A 5 10.77 5.06 -2.35
N LEU A 6 9.98 5.99 -2.88
CA LEU A 6 9.27 5.79 -4.13
C LEU A 6 10.22 6.07 -5.30
N LEU A 7 10.33 5.12 -6.21
CA LEU A 7 11.15 5.22 -7.41
C LEU A 7 10.25 5.11 -8.65
N ALA A 8 10.47 5.98 -9.63
CA ALA A 8 9.83 5.83 -10.93
C ALA A 8 10.33 4.53 -11.57
N PHE A 9 9.39 3.72 -12.07
CA PHE A 9 9.71 2.45 -12.73
C PHE A 9 8.80 2.27 -13.94
N ASP A 10 9.27 1.50 -14.92
CA ASP A 10 8.49 1.13 -16.10
C ASP A 10 7.45 0.06 -15.73
N ILE A 11 6.33 0.50 -15.15
CA ILE A 11 5.15 -0.30 -14.83
C ILE A 11 3.89 0.40 -15.40
N PRO A 12 2.77 -0.32 -15.57
CA PRO A 12 1.54 0.29 -16.06
C PRO A 12 1.10 1.51 -15.22
N ALA A 13 0.60 2.53 -15.90
CA ALA A 13 0.14 3.75 -15.25
C ALA A 13 -0.95 3.45 -14.20
N GLY A 14 -0.84 4.10 -13.04
CA GLY A 14 -1.75 3.90 -11.92
C GLY A 14 -1.51 2.64 -11.10
N GLN A 15 -0.45 1.87 -11.39
CA GLN A 15 0.00 0.76 -10.55
C GLN A 15 1.22 1.18 -9.72
N ALA A 16 1.46 0.46 -8.63
CA ALA A 16 2.69 0.55 -7.86
C ALA A 16 3.09 -0.86 -7.40
N ALA A 17 4.37 -1.04 -7.14
CA ALA A 17 4.91 -2.26 -6.57
C ALA A 17 5.79 -1.92 -5.37
N ALA A 18 5.88 -2.84 -4.43
CA ALA A 18 6.76 -2.73 -3.27
C ALA A 18 7.31 -4.11 -2.91
N TYR A 19 8.42 -4.11 -2.18
CA TYR A 19 9.02 -5.33 -1.67
C TYR A 19 8.22 -5.88 -0.48
N TYR A 20 8.24 -7.19 -0.34
CA TYR A 20 7.74 -7.89 0.84
C TYR A 20 8.83 -7.90 1.92
N PRO A 21 8.50 -7.65 3.20
CA PRO A 21 7.16 -7.51 3.79
C PRO A 21 6.67 -6.06 4.02
N GLU A 22 7.35 -5.06 3.47
CA GLU A 22 7.27 -3.66 3.87
C GLU A 22 5.87 -3.05 3.77
N VAL A 23 5.05 -3.52 2.83
CA VAL A 23 3.68 -3.05 2.59
C VAL A 23 2.59 -4.01 3.07
N ASN A 24 2.95 -5.10 3.77
CA ASN A 24 1.96 -6.00 4.37
C ASN A 24 0.91 -5.30 5.24
N PRO A 25 1.22 -4.23 5.99
CA PRO A 25 0.21 -3.49 6.75
C PRO A 25 -0.92 -2.88 5.90
N LEU A 26 -0.75 -2.78 4.57
CA LEU A 26 -1.79 -2.29 3.66
C LEU A 26 -2.73 -3.39 3.18
N VAL A 27 -2.41 -4.67 3.41
CA VAL A 27 -3.25 -5.78 2.97
C VAL A 27 -4.53 -5.83 3.81
N PRO A 28 -5.72 -5.79 3.20
CA PRO A 28 -6.97 -5.85 3.93
C PRO A 28 -7.17 -7.24 4.53
N LEU A 29 -7.30 -7.31 5.86
CA LEU A 29 -7.53 -8.58 6.55
C LEU A 29 -8.98 -9.08 6.40
N GLU A 30 -9.92 -8.18 6.18
CA GLU A 30 -11.35 -8.50 6.04
C GLU A 30 -11.74 -8.89 4.60
N SER A 31 -10.84 -8.66 3.63
CA SER A 31 -11.05 -9.07 2.24
C SER A 31 -10.22 -10.32 1.95
N THR A 32 -10.91 -11.41 1.65
CA THR A 32 -10.27 -12.70 1.33
C THR A 32 -10.91 -13.34 0.11
N GLY A 33 -10.18 -14.23 -0.56
CA GLY A 33 -10.71 -14.98 -1.69
C GLY A 33 -11.62 -16.13 -1.25
N ASP A 34 -12.73 -16.31 -1.97
CA ASP A 34 -13.71 -17.36 -1.71
C ASP A 34 -13.07 -18.76 -1.66
N GLY A 35 -13.40 -19.55 -0.63
CA GLY A 35 -12.90 -20.91 -0.39
C GLY A 35 -11.47 -21.00 0.14
N SER A 36 -10.57 -20.12 -0.30
CA SER A 36 -9.17 -20.10 0.15
C SER A 36 -8.96 -19.42 1.51
N HIS A 37 -9.78 -18.41 1.81
CA HIS A 37 -9.60 -17.50 2.94
C HIS A 37 -8.24 -16.79 2.96
N THR A 38 -7.53 -16.72 1.82
CA THR A 38 -6.28 -15.96 1.71
C THR A 38 -6.59 -14.47 1.53
N PRO A 39 -5.91 -13.56 2.26
CA PRO A 39 -6.10 -12.11 2.10
C PRO A 39 -5.86 -11.63 0.66
N THR A 40 -6.66 -10.65 0.23
CA THR A 40 -6.56 -10.05 -1.10
C THR A 40 -5.34 -9.12 -1.19
N SER A 41 -4.18 -9.66 -1.59
CA SER A 41 -2.90 -8.92 -1.57
C SER A 41 -2.44 -8.34 -2.91
N LYS A 42 -3.00 -8.80 -4.03
CA LYS A 42 -2.56 -8.39 -5.39
C LYS A 42 -3.32 -7.20 -5.97
N PHE A 43 -4.40 -6.78 -5.33
CA PHE A 43 -5.24 -5.67 -5.79
C PHE A 43 -5.72 -4.86 -4.60
N VAL A 44 -4.82 -4.01 -4.11
CA VAL A 44 -5.06 -3.14 -2.95
C VAL A 44 -5.05 -1.70 -3.44
N ALA A 45 -6.12 -0.96 -3.16
CA ALA A 45 -6.18 0.47 -3.44
C ALA A 45 -5.22 1.21 -2.49
N ILE A 46 -4.34 2.03 -3.06
CA ILE A 46 -3.35 2.79 -2.31
C ILE A 46 -3.37 4.26 -2.69
N ARG A 47 -2.82 5.11 -1.82
CA ARG A 47 -2.63 6.54 -2.06
C ARG A 47 -1.24 6.93 -1.62
N LEU A 48 -0.58 7.73 -2.46
CA LEU A 48 0.74 8.26 -2.18
C LEU A 48 0.60 9.64 -1.51
N GLU A 49 1.37 9.84 -0.45
CA GLU A 49 1.52 11.13 0.21
C GLU A 49 2.99 11.49 0.35
N MET A 50 3.28 12.79 0.34
CA MET A 50 4.60 13.29 0.71
C MET A 50 4.94 12.83 2.12
N ALA A 51 6.14 12.29 2.32
CA ALA A 51 6.60 11.89 3.64
C ALA A 51 6.64 13.10 4.59
N SER A 52 6.29 12.88 5.86
CA SER A 52 6.40 13.87 6.93
C SER A 52 7.19 13.29 8.10
N GLU A 53 7.64 14.14 9.03
CA GLU A 53 8.34 13.67 10.24
C GLU A 53 7.49 12.71 11.07
N THR A 54 6.16 12.86 11.03
CA THR A 54 5.22 11.95 11.68
C THR A 54 4.64 10.98 10.66
N GLY A 55 4.65 9.67 10.96
CA GLY A 55 4.08 8.64 10.08
C GLY A 55 2.54 8.56 10.12
N LEU A 56 1.86 9.55 10.70
CA LEU A 56 0.41 9.59 10.82
C LEU A 56 -0.18 10.22 9.55
N ILE A 57 -1.03 9.46 8.86
CA ILE A 57 -1.85 9.96 7.75
C ILE A 57 -3.06 10.65 8.38
N LEU A 58 -3.07 11.98 8.36
CA LEU A 58 -4.21 12.76 8.82
C LEU A 58 -5.35 12.64 7.80
N ALA A 59 -6.56 12.40 8.28
CA ALA A 59 -7.73 12.50 7.43
C ALA A 59 -7.83 13.95 6.91
N LYS A 60 -7.86 14.13 5.60
CA LYS A 60 -8.18 15.44 5.03
C LYS A 60 -9.65 15.71 5.30
N SER A 61 -9.94 16.78 6.04
CA SER A 61 -11.29 17.35 6.10
C SER A 61 -11.73 17.67 4.67
N ALA A 62 -12.95 17.25 4.34
CA ALA A 62 -13.59 17.53 3.06
C ALA A 62 -13.75 19.04 2.82
#